data_AF-A0A7V9B6L6-F1
#
_entry.id   AF-A0A7V9B6L6-F1
#
_cell.length_a   1.000
_cell.length_b   1.000
_cell.length_c   1.000
_cell.angle_alpha   90.00
_cell.angle_beta   90.00
_cell.angle_gamma   90.00
#
_symmetry.space_group_name_H-M   'P 1'
#
loop_
_entity.id
_entity.type
_entity.pdbx_description
1 polymer ?
#
loop_
_entity_poly.entity_id
_entity_poly.type
_entity_poly.pdbx_seq_one_letter_code
_entity_poly.pdbx_strand_id
1 'polypeptide(L)' 'MTYELWDTRGTNIVGAFNNECDALALVLSGIERNGPEDTNPLVLALEDEDGDTHTIAQGKELADRAPREFAGHSLAG' A
#
# COMPACT_ATOMS: atom_id res chain seq x y z
N MET A 1 -11.51 8.05 -7.97
CA MET A 1 -10.12 7.64 -7.68
C MET A 1 -10.05 7.06 -6.28
N THR A 2 -9.81 5.76 -6.17
CA THR A 2 -9.78 5.02 -4.90
C THR A 2 -8.51 4.17 -4.86
N TYR A 3 -7.76 4.26 -3.76
CA TYR A 3 -6.59 3.41 -3.54
C TYR A 3 -7.04 2.13 -2.85
N GLU A 4 -6.68 0.98 -3.40
CA GLU A 4 -7.10 -0.31 -2.88
C GLU A 4 -5.88 -1.14 -2.52
N LEU A 5 -5.88 -1.67 -1.30
CA LEU A 5 -4.90 -2.65 -0.85
C LEU A 5 -5.52 -4.02 -0.96
N TRP A 6 -4.92 -4.87 -1.80
CA TRP A 6 -5.38 -6.21 -2.10
C TRP A 6 -4.45 -7.25 -1.48
N ASP A 7 -5.02 -8.31 -0.91
CA ASP A 7 -4.31 -9.54 -0.58
C ASP A 7 -4.50 -10.55 -1.72
N THR A 8 -3.40 -10.88 -2.39
CA THR A 8 -3.37 -11.77 -3.55
C THR A 8 -3.46 -13.25 -3.19
N ARG A 9 -3.26 -13.61 -1.91
CA ARG A 9 -3.46 -14.99 -1.45
C ARG A 9 -4.95 -15.34 -1.40
N GLY A 10 -5.76 -14.42 -0.89
CA GLY A 10 -7.21 -14.57 -0.73
C GLY A 10 -8.03 -13.94 -1.86
N THR A 11 -7.40 -13.17 -2.76
CA THR A 11 -8.12 -12.30 -3.73
C THR A 11 -9.12 -11.40 -3.00
N ASN A 12 -8.68 -10.80 -1.89
CA ASN A 12 -9.54 -10.00 -1.02
C ASN A 12 -9.01 -8.59 -0.86
N ILE A 13 -9.92 -7.60 -0.87
CA ILE A 13 -9.58 -6.22 -0.52
C ILE A 13 -9.34 -6.15 0.99
N VAL A 14 -8.13 -5.79 1.37
CA VAL A 14 -7.73 -5.49 2.75
C VAL A 14 -8.29 -4.15 3.18
N GLY A 15 -8.27 -3.15 2.29
CA GLY A 15 -8.85 -1.84 2.53
C GLY A 15 -8.93 -0.98 1.28
N ALA A 16 -9.83 -0.01 1.30
CA ALA A 16 -9.97 1.03 0.29
C ALA A 16 -9.80 2.41 0.93
N PHE A 17 -9.07 3.30 0.26
CA PHE A 17 -8.56 4.55 0.81
C PHE A 17 -8.74 5.68 -0.18
N ASN A 18 -8.94 6.90 0.33
CA ASN A 18 -9.08 8.09 -0.49
C ASN A 18 -7.74 8.64 -0.98
N ASN A 19 -6.61 8.19 -0.42
CA ASN A 19 -5.27 8.60 -0.80
C ASN A 19 -4.23 7.48 -0.59
N GLU A 20 -3.10 7.60 -1.29
CA GLU A 20 -2.00 6.62 -1.24
C GLU A 20 -1.37 6.52 0.17
N CYS A 21 -1.28 7.65 0.88
CA CYS A 21 -0.60 7.74 2.17
C CYS A 21 -1.30 6.88 3.24
N ASP A 22 -2.63 6.94 3.33
CA ASP A 22 -3.39 6.09 4.26
C ASP A 22 -3.23 4.60 3.96
N ALA A 23 -3.19 4.22 2.67
CA ALA A 23 -2.95 2.84 2.27
C ALA A 23 -1.54 2.38 2.67
N LEU A 24 -0.52 3.21 2.43
CA LEU A 24 0.86 2.94 2.80
C LEU A 24 1.08 2.96 4.32
N ALA A 25 0.30 3.74 5.09
CA ALA A 25 0.35 3.73 6.55
C ALA A 25 -0.07 2.37 7.11
N LEU A 26 -1.11 1.75 6.51
CA LEU A 26 -1.54 0.41 6.88
C LEU A 26 -0.46 -0.63 6.54
N VAL A 27 0.14 -0.53 5.36
CA VAL A 27 1.26 -1.40 4.96
C VAL A 27 2.43 -1.26 5.92
N LEU A 28 2.83 -0.03 6.25
CA LEU A 28 3.92 0.23 7.19
C LEU A 28 3.62 -0.38 8.55
N SER A 29 2.40 -0.21 9.06
CA SER A 29 1.96 -0.84 10.32
C SER A 29 2.04 -2.38 10.27
N GLY A 30 1.77 -2.99 9.11
CA GLY A 30 1.94 -4.43 8.90
C GLY A 30 3.41 -4.84 8.95
N ILE A 31 4.27 -4.09 8.25
CA ILE A 31 5.73 -4.30 8.24
C ILE A 31 6.32 -4.19 9.65
N GLU A 32 5.92 -3.18 10.42
CA GLU A 32 6.42 -2.99 11.79
C GLU A 32 6.03 -4.13 12.74
N ARG A 33 4.88 -4.77 12.50
CA ARG A 33 4.36 -5.86 13.36
C ARG A 33 4.88 -7.23 12.96
N ASN A 34 4.92 -7.51 11.67
CA ASN A 34 5.13 -8.86 11.12
C ASN A 34 6.43 -8.98 10.30
N GLY A 35 7.11 -7.87 10.02
CA GLY A 35 8.28 -7.80 9.16
C GLY A 35 7.93 -7.49 7.69
N PRO A 36 8.94 -7.16 6.87
CA PRO A 36 8.73 -6.73 5.48
C PRO A 36 8.11 -7.81 4.59
N GLU A 37 8.25 -9.09 4.96
CA GLU A 37 7.67 -10.22 4.24
C GLU A 37 6.13 -10.28 4.27
N ASP A 38 5.50 -9.56 5.21
CA ASP A 38 4.04 -9.38 5.29
C ASP A 38 3.47 -8.70 4.05
N THR A 39 4.31 -7.95 3.31
CA THR A 39 3.93 -7.30 2.05
C THR A 39 3.91 -8.23 0.85
N ASN A 40 4.55 -9.41 0.92
CA ASN A 40 4.66 -10.31 -0.24
C ASN A 40 3.33 -10.64 -0.92
N PRO A 41 2.22 -10.88 -0.20
CA PRO A 41 0.93 -11.09 -0.83
C PRO A 41 0.17 -9.79 -1.11
N LEU A 42 0.68 -8.62 -0.76
CA LEU A 42 -0.03 -7.35 -0.89
C LEU A 42 0.24 -6.65 -2.22
N VAL A 43 -0.81 -6.07 -2.78
CA VAL A 43 -0.80 -5.21 -3.96
C VAL A 43 -1.52 -3.92 -3.63
N LEU A 44 -0.88 -2.78 -3.88
CA LEU A 44 -1.53 -1.49 -3.88
C LEU A 44 -1.92 -1.13 -5.31
N ALA A 45 -3.20 -0.83 -5.50
CA ALA A 45 -3.76 -0.42 -6.78
C ALA A 45 -4.52 0.90 -6.65
N LEU A 46 -4.71 1.59 -7.77
CA LEU A 46 -5.56 2.77 -7.91
C LEU A 46 -6.67 2.44 -8.89
N GLU A 47 -7.90 2.53 -8.45
CA GLU A 47 -9.07 2.60 -9.31
C GLU A 47 -9.26 4.05 -9.76
N ASP A 48 -9.20 4.29 -11.07
CA ASP A 48 -9.41 5.62 -11.67
C ASP A 48 -10.92 5.97 -11.78
N GLU A 49 -11.26 7.17 -12.26
CA GLU A 49 -12.63 7.64 -12.45
C GLU A 49 -13.40 6.82 -13.50
N ASP A 50 -12.69 6.23 -14.46
CA ASP A 50 -13.25 5.29 -15.45
C ASP A 50 -13.52 3.88 -14.88
N GLY A 51 -13.14 3.62 -13.63
CA GLY A 51 -13.24 2.29 -12.99
C GLY A 51 -12.14 1.31 -13.40
N ASP A 52 -11.10 1.80 -14.07
CA ASP A 52 -9.93 1.01 -14.45
C ASP A 52 -8.95 0.92 -13.27
N THR A 53 -8.46 -0.30 -12.99
CA THR A 53 -7.58 -0.57 -11.86
C THR A 53 -6.12 -0.65 -12.32
N HIS A 54 -5.27 0.20 -11.76
CA HIS A 54 -3.85 0.25 -12.05
C HIS A 54 -3.01 -0.15 -10.84
N THR A 55 -2.14 -1.14 -10.99
CA THR A 55 -1.20 -1.50 -9.92
C THR A 55 -0.15 -0.40 -9.74
N ILE A 56 -0.02 0.08 -8.50
CA ILE A 56 0.98 1.07 -8.11
C ILE A 56 2.26 0.40 -7.64
N ALA A 57 2.13 -0.61 -6.77
CA ALA A 57 3.25 -1.34 -6.19
C ALA A 57 2.78 -2.69 -5.62
N GLN A 58 3.71 -3.65 -5.51
CA GLN A 58 3.42 -4.97 -4.94
C GLN A 58 4.62 -5.58 -4.22
N GLY A 59 4.36 -6.44 -3.25
CA GLY A 59 5.39 -7.21 -2.57
C GLY A 59 6.52 -6.34 -2.03
N LYS A 60 7.75 -6.69 -2.41
CA LYS A 60 8.95 -5.95 -2.00
C LYS A 60 8.92 -4.47 -2.39
N GLU A 61 8.39 -4.11 -3.56
CA GLU A 61 8.31 -2.71 -3.98
C GLU A 61 7.43 -1.89 -3.03
N LEU A 62 6.37 -2.52 -2.51
CA LEU A 62 5.50 -1.93 -1.51
C LEU A 62 6.22 -1.76 -0.16
N ALA A 63 7.04 -2.75 0.22
CA ALA A 63 7.86 -2.70 1.43
C ALA A 63 8.95 -1.63 1.40
N ASP A 64 9.53 -1.35 0.23
CA ASP A 64 10.51 -0.28 0.04
C ASP A 64 9.84 1.11 -0.03
N ARG A 65 8.62 1.19 -0.59
CA ARG A 65 7.90 2.46 -0.78
C ARG A 65 7.30 3.01 0.50
N ALA A 66 6.62 2.16 1.28
CA ALA A 66 5.95 2.59 2.52
C ALA A 66 6.89 3.40 3.45
N PRO A 67 8.05 2.89 3.91
CA PRO A 67 8.94 3.65 4.79
C PRO A 67 9.54 4.89 4.13
N ARG A 68 9.72 4.93 2.81
CA ARG A 68 10.24 6.10 2.09
C ARG A 68 9.27 7.27 2.13
N GLU A 69 7.98 7.01 1.94
CA GLU A 69 6.95 8.05 1.99
C GLU A 69 6.87 8.70 3.38
N PHE A 70 7.01 7.91 4.45
CA PHE A 70 6.98 8.43 5.83
C PHE A 70 8.33 8.99 6.30
N ALA A 71 9.46 8.50 5.79
CA ALA A 71 10.77 9.09 6.05
C ALA A 71 10.95 10.44 5.34
N GLY A 72 10.40 10.59 4.13
CA GLY A 72 10.35 11.86 3.41
C GLY A 72 9.47 12.92 4.09
N HIS A 73 8.43 12.49 4.81
CA HIS A 73 7.55 13.38 5.58
C HIS A 73 8.18 13.84 6.92
N SER A 74 9.18 13.13 7.45
CA SER A 74 9.87 13.50 8.70
C SER A 74 11.00 14.53 8.56
N LEU A 75 11.29 15.02 7.34
CA LEU A 75 12.33 16.03 7.10
C LEU A 75 11.79 17.46 6.90
N ALA A 76 10.49 17.68 7.16
CA ALA A 76 9.83 18.99 7.02
C ALA A 76 9.23 19.53 8.34
N GLY A 77 9.66 19.02 9.50
CA GLY A 77 9.22 19.45 10.83
C GLY A 77 10.32 20.07 11.67
#